data_AF-A0A094GNY4-F1
#
_entry.id   AF-A0A094GNY4-F1
#
_cell.length_a   1.000
_cell.length_b   1.000
_cell.length_c   1.000
_cell.angle_alpha   90.00
_cell.angle_beta   90.00
_cell.angle_gamma   90.00
#
_symmetry.space_group_name_H-M   'P 1'
#
loop_
_entity.id
_entity.type
_entity.pdbx_description
1 polymer ?
#
loop_
_entity_poly.entity_id
_entity_poly.type
_entity_poly.pdbx_seq_one_letter_code
_entity_poly.pdbx_strand_id
1 'polypeptide(L)'
;MSCLIAADKHLPLQTTTPPSPNFQALRSTHRATTTTMATEQTTPDASEAFWLFGYGSLIWKPPPHYDQRLTGYITNYVRRFWQESHDHRGTPAHPGRVVTLLTHAHWSTLSDVHAAPDKVWGAAYHIPASHAAEVRDYLDIREINGYSIDYISFFPAEAAAGEKGEGEEKGVV
;
A
#
# COMPACT_ATOMS: atom_id res chain seq x y z
N MET A 1 12.60 -9.08 0.35
CA MET A 1 11.89 -7.80 0.27
C MET A 1 10.45 -8.08 -0.11
N SER A 2 9.66 -8.60 0.82
CA SER A 2 8.21 -8.42 0.72
C SER A 2 7.98 -6.96 1.17
N CYS A 3 7.27 -6.11 0.44
CA CYS A 3 6.89 -4.81 1.01
C CYS A 3 5.64 -5.01 1.86
N LEU A 4 5.49 -4.39 3.02
CA LEU A 4 4.21 -4.27 3.69
C LEU A 4 3.78 -2.84 3.52
N ILE A 5 2.61 -2.60 2.93
CA ILE A 5 2.19 -1.23 2.65
C ILE A 5 1.18 -0.81 3.70
N ALA A 6 1.52 0.21 4.46
CA ALA A 6 0.57 0.92 5.28
C ALA A 6 -0.16 1.94 4.39
N ALA A 7 -1.44 1.75 4.12
CA ALA A 7 -2.19 2.70 3.30
C ALA A 7 -2.65 3.87 4.18
N ASP A 8 -2.43 5.11 3.74
CA ASP A 8 -3.11 6.25 4.36
C ASP A 8 -4.51 6.38 3.74
N LYS A 9 -5.52 6.62 4.57
CA LYS A 9 -6.91 6.85 4.14
C LYS A 9 -7.11 8.22 3.46
N HIS A 10 -6.06 9.02 3.31
CA HIS A 10 -6.19 10.30 2.63
C HIS A 10 -6.65 10.13 1.18
N LEU A 11 -7.97 10.29 1.00
CA LEU A 11 -8.61 10.66 -0.25
C LEU A 11 -7.77 11.74 -0.95
N PRO A 12 -7.65 11.72 -2.28
CA PRO A 12 -6.72 12.56 -3.01
C PRO A 12 -6.89 14.02 -2.60
N LEU A 13 -5.79 14.61 -2.11
CA LEU A 13 -5.67 16.05 -1.90
C LEU A 13 -6.05 16.73 -3.21
N GLN A 14 -7.00 17.66 -3.12
CA GLN A 14 -7.42 18.49 -4.24
C GLN A 14 -6.19 19.15 -4.87
N THR A 15 -6.00 18.94 -6.16
CA THR A 15 -4.97 19.63 -6.95
C THR A 15 -5.32 21.12 -7.00
N THR A 16 -4.84 21.91 -6.04
CA THR A 16 -4.81 23.36 -6.21
C THR A 16 -3.66 23.68 -7.15
N THR A 17 -4.00 24.01 -8.40
CA THR A 17 -3.09 24.59 -9.39
C THR A 17 -2.31 25.76 -8.75
N PRO A 18 -0.97 25.78 -8.78
CA PRO A 18 -0.23 26.96 -8.34
C PRO A 18 -0.47 28.09 -9.36
N PRO A 19 -0.75 29.34 -8.93
CA PRO A 19 -0.81 30.45 -9.86
C PRO A 19 0.59 30.69 -10.47
N SER A 20 0.63 30.88 -11.78
CA SER A 20 1.84 31.20 -12.56
C SER A 20 2.64 32.36 -11.96
N PRO A 21 3.98 32.30 -11.96
CA PRO A 21 4.80 33.37 -11.40
C PRO A 21 4.81 34.58 -12.34
N ASN A 22 4.31 35.72 -11.83
CA ASN A 22 4.43 37.01 -12.49
C ASN A 22 5.85 37.55 -12.28
N PHE A 23 6.66 37.57 -13.34
CA PHE A 23 8.02 38.11 -13.32
C PHE A 23 7.98 39.63 -13.48
N GLN A 24 7.93 40.39 -12.38
CA GLN A 24 8.43 41.76 -12.41
C GLN A 24 8.90 42.28 -11.04
N ALA A 25 10.18 42.70 -11.05
CA ALA A 25 10.86 43.65 -10.17
C ALA A 25 11.11 43.24 -8.71
N LEU A 26 12.17 43.65 -8.02
CA LEU A 26 13.51 44.17 -8.31
C LEU A 26 14.18 44.25 -6.90
N ARG A 27 15.38 43.69 -6.75
CA ARG A 27 16.43 44.01 -5.76
C ARG A 27 16.01 44.62 -4.40
N SER A 28 16.22 43.88 -3.30
CA SER A 28 16.90 44.42 -2.11
C SER A 28 17.42 43.29 -1.22
N THR A 29 18.69 43.40 -0.84
CA THR A 29 19.38 42.53 0.11
C THR A 29 18.91 42.80 1.53
N HIS A 30 18.21 41.86 2.15
CA HIS A 30 18.15 41.77 3.61
C HIS A 30 18.27 40.32 4.10
N ARG A 31 19.23 40.18 5.02
CA ARG A 31 19.58 39.01 5.82
C ARG A 31 18.34 38.39 6.47
N ALA A 32 17.94 37.22 6.01
CA ALA A 32 16.93 36.40 6.67
C ALA A 32 17.61 35.49 7.70
N THR A 33 17.32 35.72 8.98
CA THR A 33 17.47 34.70 10.02
C THR A 33 16.40 33.65 9.75
N THR A 34 16.75 32.59 9.02
CA THR A 34 15.85 31.45 8.83
C THR A 34 15.88 30.62 10.09
N THR A 35 14.86 30.81 10.92
CA THR A 35 14.41 29.83 11.90
C THR A 35 14.08 28.54 11.16
N THR A 36 14.98 27.57 11.26
CA THR A 36 14.76 26.18 10.83
C THR A 36 13.63 25.60 11.66
N MET A 37 12.41 25.57 11.12
CA MET A 37 11.35 24.69 11.61
C MET A 37 11.72 23.28 11.13
N ALA A 38 12.38 22.51 11.99
CA ALA A 38 12.53 21.08 11.81
C ALA A 38 11.12 20.47 11.83
N THR A 39 10.65 19.95 10.69
CA THR A 39 9.50 19.07 10.66
C THR A 39 9.92 17.77 11.34
N GLU A 40 9.49 17.61 12.59
CA GLU A 40 9.62 16.39 13.35
C GLU A 40 8.85 15.28 12.62
N GLN A 41 9.57 14.33 12.04
CA GLN A 41 9.00 13.11 11.48
C GLN A 41 8.55 12.24 12.67
N THR A 42 7.32 12.44 13.12
CA THR A 42 6.68 11.59 14.12
C THR A 42 6.58 10.17 13.56
N THR A 43 7.37 9.26 14.14
CA THR A 43 7.20 7.82 13.91
C THR A 43 5.86 7.45 14.54
N PRO A 44 4.91 6.85 13.79
CA PRO A 44 3.60 6.55 14.34
C PRO A 44 3.73 5.55 15.48
N ASP A 45 3.03 5.82 16.58
CA ASP A 45 3.00 4.94 17.75
C ASP A 45 2.59 3.51 17.34
N ALA A 46 3.16 2.53 18.01
CA ALA A 46 2.92 1.11 17.76
C ALA A 46 1.44 0.74 17.91
N SER A 47 0.70 1.52 18.70
CA SER A 47 -0.71 1.32 19.02
C SER A 47 -1.72 2.03 18.12
N GLU A 48 -1.29 2.83 17.14
CA GLU A 48 -2.25 3.52 16.26
C GLU A 48 -2.91 2.57 15.25
N ALA A 49 -4.19 2.83 14.98
CA ALA A 49 -4.93 2.14 13.92
C ALA A 49 -4.27 2.38 12.57
N PHE A 50 -4.28 1.38 11.69
CA PHE A 50 -3.64 1.49 10.39
C PHE A 50 -4.36 0.67 9.32
N TRP A 51 -4.11 1.00 8.06
CA TRP A 51 -4.53 0.16 6.95
C TRP A 51 -3.37 -0.65 6.41
N LEU A 52 -3.64 -1.91 6.11
CA LEU A 52 -2.70 -2.84 5.52
C LEU A 52 -3.11 -3.18 4.08
N PHE A 53 -2.26 -2.92 3.10
CA PHE A 53 -2.49 -3.34 1.72
C PHE A 53 -1.85 -4.70 1.41
N GLY A 54 -2.68 -5.69 1.11
CA GLY A 54 -2.29 -7.01 0.64
C GLY A 54 -2.26 -7.10 -0.89
N TYR A 55 -1.09 -7.40 -1.46
CA TYR A 55 -0.88 -7.61 -2.90
C TYR A 55 -0.52 -9.07 -3.26
N GLY A 56 -0.46 -9.96 -2.26
CA GLY A 56 -0.08 -11.36 -2.42
C GLY A 56 -0.95 -12.29 -1.59
N SER A 57 -0.32 -13.12 -0.75
CA SER A 57 -1.01 -14.11 0.07
C SER A 57 -2.07 -13.50 1.01
N LEU A 58 -1.87 -12.26 1.47
CA LEU A 58 -2.84 -11.52 2.30
C LEU A 58 -4.18 -11.27 1.60
N ILE A 59 -4.28 -11.39 0.26
CA ILE A 59 -5.56 -11.30 -0.45
C ILE A 59 -6.47 -12.51 -0.11
N TRP A 60 -5.86 -13.70 0.03
CA TRP A 60 -6.56 -14.98 0.25
C TRP A 60 -6.48 -15.50 1.68
N LYS A 61 -5.46 -15.08 2.44
CA LYS A 61 -5.29 -15.35 3.87
C LYS A 61 -5.11 -14.01 4.59
N PRO A 62 -6.21 -13.28 4.88
CA PRO A 62 -6.20 -11.97 5.52
C PRO A 62 -5.43 -11.93 6.85
N PRO A 63 -5.03 -10.73 7.33
CA PRO A 63 -4.56 -10.60 8.71
C PRO A 63 -5.70 -10.94 9.70
N PRO A 64 -5.39 -11.32 10.95
CA PRO A 64 -6.41 -11.37 12.00
C PRO A 64 -6.91 -9.96 12.34
N HIS A 65 -8.06 -9.87 13.02
CA HIS A 65 -8.58 -8.66 13.66
C HIS A 65 -8.85 -7.44 12.78
N TYR A 66 -8.91 -7.59 11.45
CA TYR A 66 -9.39 -6.50 10.59
C TYR A 66 -10.90 -6.30 10.78
N ASP A 67 -11.36 -5.06 10.77
CA ASP A 67 -12.79 -4.71 10.85
C ASP A 67 -13.36 -4.23 9.50
N GLN A 68 -12.49 -3.84 8.56
CA GLN A 68 -12.87 -3.44 7.20
C GLN A 68 -11.92 -4.05 6.15
N ARG A 69 -12.48 -4.40 4.99
CA ARG A 69 -11.74 -4.88 3.82
C ARG A 69 -12.23 -4.17 2.56
N LEU A 70 -11.34 -3.48 1.86
CA LEU A 70 -11.62 -2.78 0.61
C LEU A 70 -10.80 -3.37 -0.53
N THR A 71 -11.45 -3.77 -1.62
CA THR A 71 -10.75 -4.09 -2.88
C THR A 71 -10.34 -2.78 -3.57
N GLY A 72 -9.14 -2.73 -4.13
CA GLY A 72 -8.66 -1.53 -4.83
C GLY A 72 -7.25 -1.72 -5.35
N TYR A 73 -6.59 -0.61 -5.66
CA TYR A 73 -5.25 -0.64 -6.23
C TYR A 73 -4.35 0.47 -5.68
N ILE A 74 -3.06 0.29 -5.93
CA ILE A 74 -2.01 1.29 -5.69
C ILE A 74 -1.34 1.60 -7.03
N THR A 75 -0.61 2.72 -7.10
CA THR A 75 0.14 3.15 -8.29
C THR A 75 1.62 3.32 -7.95
N ASN A 76 2.48 3.50 -8.95
CA ASN A 76 3.95 3.66 -8.81
C ASN A 76 4.70 2.44 -8.24
N TYR A 77 4.07 1.27 -8.25
CA TYR A 77 4.69 -0.01 -7.91
C TYR A 77 4.46 -1.04 -9.02
N VAL A 78 5.36 -2.02 -9.09
CA VAL A 78 5.28 -3.15 -10.01
C VAL A 78 5.29 -4.44 -9.20
N ARG A 79 4.29 -5.30 -9.42
CA ARG A 79 4.21 -6.63 -8.80
C ARG A 79 4.86 -7.68 -9.70
N ARG A 80 5.79 -8.45 -9.14
CA ARG A 80 6.49 -9.55 -9.84
C ARG A 80 6.75 -10.74 -8.92
N PHE A 81 6.85 -11.94 -9.49
CA PHE A 81 7.27 -13.17 -8.80
C PHE A 81 8.80 -13.26 -8.75
N TRP A 82 9.47 -12.26 -8.19
CA TRP A 82 10.94 -12.17 -8.21
C TRP A 82 11.60 -12.47 -6.86
N GLN A 83 10.82 -12.56 -5.78
CA GLN A 83 11.35 -12.89 -4.48
C GLN A 83 11.49 -14.41 -4.32
N GLU A 84 12.63 -14.86 -3.84
CA GLU A 84 12.85 -16.26 -3.51
C GLU A 84 12.08 -16.66 -2.26
N SER A 85 11.54 -17.88 -2.26
CA SER A 85 11.01 -18.51 -1.06
C SER A 85 11.63 -19.88 -0.90
N HIS A 86 12.35 -20.05 0.20
CA HIS A 86 13.07 -21.27 0.56
C HIS A 86 12.29 -22.13 1.56
N ASP A 87 11.18 -21.61 2.08
CA ASP A 87 10.46 -22.06 3.27
C ASP A 87 8.95 -22.30 3.06
N HIS A 88 8.32 -21.49 2.19
CA HIS A 88 6.87 -21.53 1.99
C HIS A 88 6.43 -22.09 0.64
N ARG A 89 7.15 -21.76 -0.44
CA ARG A 89 6.81 -22.14 -1.82
C ARG A 89 7.96 -22.82 -2.56
N GLY A 90 8.97 -23.24 -1.81
CA GLY A 90 10.13 -23.97 -2.31
C GLY A 90 10.86 -24.65 -1.17
N THR A 91 12.10 -25.04 -1.43
CA THR A 91 13.02 -25.62 -0.45
C THR A 91 14.38 -24.91 -0.57
N PRO A 92 15.29 -25.02 0.41
CA PRO A 92 16.62 -24.42 0.29
C PRO A 92 17.41 -24.88 -0.94
N ALA A 93 17.20 -26.12 -1.38
CA ALA A 93 17.84 -26.67 -2.58
C ALA A 93 17.12 -26.26 -3.89
N HIS A 94 15.82 -25.98 -3.82
CA HIS A 94 14.99 -25.63 -4.97
C HIS A 94 14.05 -24.49 -4.58
N PRO A 95 14.53 -23.23 -4.57
CA PRO A 95 13.72 -22.10 -4.17
C PRO A 95 12.53 -21.89 -5.09
N GLY A 96 11.39 -21.59 -4.48
CA GLY A 96 10.22 -21.10 -5.18
C GLY A 96 10.34 -19.61 -5.46
N ARG A 97 9.35 -19.08 -6.19
CA ARG A 97 9.18 -17.64 -6.39
C ARG A 97 7.87 -17.18 -5.78
N VAL A 98 7.90 -16.07 -5.05
CA VAL A 98 6.73 -15.40 -4.48
C VAL A 98 6.66 -13.97 -4.98
N VAL A 99 5.46 -13.38 -4.87
CA VAL A 99 5.25 -12.00 -5.29
C VAL A 99 5.97 -11.02 -4.37
N THR A 100 6.54 -9.98 -4.97
CA THR A 100 7.11 -8.80 -4.31
C THR A 100 6.62 -7.54 -5.04
N LEU A 101 6.76 -6.39 -4.38
CA LEU A 101 6.56 -5.07 -4.98
C LEU A 101 7.90 -4.37 -5.12
N LEU A 102 8.14 -3.83 -6.30
CA LEU A 102 9.24 -2.91 -6.57
C LEU A 102 8.63 -1.54 -6.81
N THR A 103 9.25 -0.47 -6.30
CA THR A 103 8.90 0.89 -6.75
C THR A 103 9.13 0.96 -8.26
N HIS A 104 8.27 1.67 -8.99
CA HIS A 104 8.43 1.80 -10.44
C HIS A 104 9.80 2.40 -10.80
N ALA A 105 10.31 3.34 -9.99
CA ALA A 105 11.64 3.91 -10.16
C ALA A 105 12.74 2.85 -10.09
N HIS A 106 12.72 1.98 -9.08
CA HIS A 106 13.71 0.90 -8.96
C HIS A 106 13.53 -0.14 -10.07
N TRP A 107 12.29 -0.57 -10.34
CA TRP A 107 12.01 -1.52 -11.41
C TRP A 107 12.51 -1.02 -12.77
N SER A 108 12.39 0.27 -13.06
CA SER A 108 12.81 0.86 -14.34
C SER A 108 14.33 0.82 -14.59
N THR A 109 15.15 0.56 -13.56
CA THR A 109 16.60 0.37 -13.73
C THR A 109 16.98 -1.09 -13.98
N LEU A 110 16.02 -2.02 -13.87
CA LEU A 110 16.20 -3.46 -14.07
C LEU A 110 15.79 -3.85 -15.49
N SER A 111 16.34 -4.97 -15.98
CA SER A 111 15.90 -5.56 -17.25
C SER A 111 14.66 -6.42 -17.00
N ASP A 112 13.49 -5.93 -17.42
CA ASP A 112 12.24 -6.70 -17.47
C ASP A 112 11.75 -6.76 -18.92
N VAL A 113 11.47 -7.96 -19.41
CA VAL A 113 10.90 -8.16 -20.76
C VAL A 113 9.40 -7.85 -20.79
N HIS A 114 8.78 -7.68 -19.63
CA HIS A 114 7.35 -7.40 -19.49
C HIS A 114 7.09 -5.94 -19.14
N ALA A 115 6.11 -5.34 -19.80
CA ALA A 115 5.62 -4.01 -19.40
C ALA A 115 5.10 -4.02 -17.95
N ALA A 116 5.26 -2.90 -17.26
CA ALA A 116 4.63 -2.67 -15.97
C ALA A 116 3.20 -2.16 -16.18
N PRO A 117 2.19 -2.73 -15.50
CA PRO A 117 0.87 -2.10 -15.44
C PRO A 117 0.93 -0.85 -14.56
N ASP A 118 0.09 0.16 -14.87
CA ASP A 118 0.01 1.40 -14.07
C ASP A 118 -0.56 1.18 -12.66
N LYS A 119 -1.26 0.05 -12.46
CA LYS A 119 -1.99 -0.28 -11.24
C LYS A 119 -1.60 -1.64 -10.72
N VAL A 120 -1.40 -1.74 -9.41
CA VAL A 120 -1.29 -3.01 -8.69
C VAL A 120 -2.54 -3.21 -7.86
N TRP A 121 -3.36 -4.18 -8.26
CA TRP A 121 -4.59 -4.54 -7.57
C TRP A 121 -4.33 -5.42 -6.35
N GLY A 122 -5.10 -5.17 -5.28
CA GLY A 122 -5.05 -5.90 -4.02
C GLY A 122 -6.25 -5.61 -3.13
N ALA A 123 -6.06 -5.81 -1.83
CA ALA A 123 -7.07 -5.51 -0.82
C ALA A 123 -6.44 -4.73 0.35
N ALA A 124 -7.10 -3.66 0.79
CA ALA A 124 -6.74 -2.93 2.00
C ALA A 124 -7.57 -3.42 3.19
N TYR A 125 -6.92 -3.60 4.33
CA TYR A 125 -7.52 -4.08 5.58
C TYR A 125 -7.33 -3.02 6.67
N HIS A 126 -8.40 -2.56 7.30
CA HIS A 126 -8.29 -1.67 8.45
C HIS A 126 -8.06 -2.49 9.72
N ILE A 127 -7.04 -2.12 10.48
CA ILE A 127 -6.68 -2.73 11.76
C ILE A 127 -6.98 -1.70 12.85
N PRO A 128 -7.95 -1.95 13.74
CA PRO A 128 -8.24 -1.07 14.87
C PRO A 128 -7.04 -0.93 15.80
N ALA A 129 -6.93 0.24 16.44
CA ALA A 129 -5.88 0.54 17.42
C ALA A 129 -5.76 -0.53 18.52
N SER A 130 -6.90 -1.10 18.95
CA SER A 130 -6.94 -2.16 19.98
C SER A 130 -6.21 -3.45 19.59
N HIS A 131 -5.98 -3.70 18.31
CA HIS A 131 -5.27 -4.89 17.80
C HIS A 131 -4.01 -4.53 17.01
N ALA A 132 -3.64 -3.25 16.91
CA ALA A 132 -2.57 -2.80 16.05
C ALA A 132 -1.22 -3.45 16.39
N ALA A 133 -0.86 -3.51 17.68
CA ALA A 133 0.39 -4.14 18.13
C ALA A 133 0.43 -5.64 17.82
N GLU A 134 -0.64 -6.38 18.14
CA GLU A 134 -0.74 -7.82 17.89
C GLU A 134 -0.64 -8.14 16.39
N VAL A 135 -1.27 -7.34 15.53
CA VAL A 135 -1.21 -7.54 14.09
C VAL A 135 0.18 -7.20 13.54
N ARG A 136 0.86 -6.17 14.07
CA ARG A 136 2.27 -5.88 13.70
C ARG A 136 3.19 -7.06 14.06
N ASP A 137 3.07 -7.61 15.27
CA ASP A 137 3.84 -8.79 15.70
C ASP A 137 3.56 -10.01 14.81
N TYR A 138 2.29 -10.23 14.44
CA TYR A 138 1.90 -11.27 13.49
C TYR A 138 2.57 -11.08 12.12
N LEU A 139 2.65 -9.85 11.63
CA LEU A 139 3.26 -9.53 10.33
C LEU A 139 4.79 -9.67 10.38
N ASP A 140 5.43 -9.33 11.50
CA ASP A 140 6.86 -9.56 11.73
C ASP A 140 7.25 -11.03 11.59
N ILE A 141 6.46 -11.92 12.21
CA ILE A 141 6.68 -13.37 12.11
C ILE A 141 6.40 -13.85 10.68
N ARG A 142 5.32 -13.35 10.07
CA ARG A 142 4.89 -13.79 8.75
C ARG A 142 5.89 -13.43 7.65
N GLU A 143 6.54 -12.27 7.78
CA GLU A 143 7.44 -11.70 6.79
C GLU A 143 8.91 -11.75 7.26
N ILE A 144 9.28 -12.83 7.97
CA ILE A 144 10.59 -13.10 8.59
C ILE A 144 11.82 -12.88 7.69
N ASN A 145 11.63 -12.88 6.37
CA ASN A 145 12.67 -12.62 5.36
C ASN A 145 12.82 -11.13 4.98
N GLY A 146 12.34 -10.23 5.85
CA GLY A 146 12.52 -8.79 5.76
C GLY A 146 11.48 -8.10 4.87
N TYR A 147 10.80 -7.12 5.48
CA TYR A 147 9.94 -6.17 4.79
C TYR A 147 10.27 -4.74 5.18
N SER A 148 10.04 -3.82 4.24
CA SER A 148 9.98 -2.39 4.50
C SER A 148 8.51 -1.98 4.60
N ILE A 149 8.24 -0.99 5.44
CA ILE A 149 6.92 -0.35 5.52
C ILE A 149 6.96 0.90 4.64
N ASP A 150 6.12 0.92 3.61
CA ASP A 150 5.92 2.10 2.77
C ASP A 150 4.50 2.64 2.99
N TYR A 151 4.40 3.97 3.16
CA TYR A 151 3.12 4.67 3.28
C TYR A 151 2.69 5.21 1.92
N ILE A 152 1.59 4.71 1.36
CA ILE A 152 1.16 5.08 0.01
C ILE A 152 -0.35 5.28 -0.09
N SER A 153 -0.76 6.01 -1.12
CA SER A 153 -2.16 6.19 -1.47
C SER A 153 -2.78 4.90 -2.00
N PHE A 154 -3.91 4.52 -1.43
CA PHE A 154 -4.77 3.44 -1.91
C PHE A 154 -6.00 4.00 -2.60
N PHE A 155 -6.38 3.40 -3.73
CA PHE A 155 -7.54 3.78 -4.51
C PHE A 155 -8.58 2.64 -4.44
N PRO A 156 -9.66 2.78 -3.64
CA PRO A 156 -10.73 1.80 -3.61
C PRO A 156 -11.34 1.58 -4.99
N ALA A 157 -11.69 0.34 -5.30
CA ALA A 157 -12.53 0.04 -6.45
C ALA A 157 -13.91 0.67 -6.22
N GLU A 158 -14.50 1.27 -7.25
CA GLU A 158 -15.93 1.59 -7.15
C GLU A 158 -16.70 0.30 -6.87
N ALA A 159 -17.61 0.35 -5.89
CA ALA A 159 -18.47 -0.78 -5.62
C ALA A 159 -19.26 -1.07 -6.91
N ALA A 160 -19.06 -2.25 -7.50
CA ALA A 160 -19.95 -2.74 -8.54
C ALA A 160 -21.35 -2.70 -7.93
N ALA A 161 -22.21 -1.82 -8.43
CA ALA A 161 -23.59 -1.71 -8.00
C ALA A 161 -24.21 -3.11 -8.09
N GLY A 162 -24.47 -3.72 -6.95
CA GLY A 162 -24.94 -5.11 -6.89
C GLY A 162 -26.25 -5.24 -7.65
N GLU A 163 -26.28 -6.11 -8.66
CA GLU A 163 -27.51 -6.66 -9.18
C GLU A 163 -28.23 -7.35 -8.00
N LYS A 164 -29.37 -6.80 -7.61
CA LYS A 164 -30.28 -7.46 -6.68
C LYS A 164 -30.80 -8.71 -7.38
N GLY A 165 -30.39 -9.88 -6.91
CA GLY A 165 -31.04 -11.13 -7.26
C GLY A 165 -32.50 -11.06 -6.84
N GLU A 166 -33.40 -11.06 -7.82
CA GLU A 166 -34.82 -11.30 -7.59
C GLU A 166 -34.97 -12.74 -7.08
N GLY A 167 -35.55 -12.89 -5.89
CA GLY A 167 -35.89 -14.17 -5.33
C GLY A 167 -37.04 -14.80 -6.13
N GLU A 168 -36.76 -15.92 -6.77
CA GLU A 168 -37.78 -16.79 -7.35
C GLU A 168 -38.40 -17.64 -6.24
N GLU A 169 -39.56 -17.21 -5.74
CA GLU A 169 -40.47 -18.02 -4.94
C GLU A 169 -41.11 -19.07 -5.86
N LYS A 170 -40.77 -20.35 -5.67
CA LYS A 170 -41.54 -21.45 -6.25
C LYS A 170 -42.24 -22.23 -5.14
N GLY A 171 -43.57 -22.14 -5.22
CA GLY A 171 -44.52 -22.67 -4.27
C GLY A 171 -44.56 -24.18 -4.22
N VAL A 172 -45.02 -24.62 -3.05
CA VAL A 172 -45.50 -25.96 -2.77
C VAL A 172 -46.73 -26.25 -3.62
N VAL A 173 -46.71 -27.36 -4.34
CA VAL A 173 -47.90 -28.15 -4.70
C VAL A 173 -47.58 -29.61 -4.44
#